data_AF-A0AB39L412-F1
#
_entry.id   AF-A0AB39L412-F1
#
_cell.length_a   1.000
_cell.length_b   1.000
_cell.length_c   1.000
_cell.angle_alpha   90.00
_cell.angle_beta   90.00
_cell.angle_gamma   90.00
#
_symmetry.space_group_name_H-M   'P 1'
#
loop_
_entity.id
_entity.type
_entity.pdbx_description
1 polymer ?
#
loop_
_entity_poly.entity_id
_entity_poly.type
_entity_poly.pdbx_seq_one_letter_code
_entity_poly.pdbx_strand_id
1 'polypeptide(L)'
;MAPATIVASSPGAAAALVKDLCSNGEVMNLVLSMTVALPILNDPFLKVHLKAARDWQAEKRPPGLHISHGEYMHKYGNSIDYIVEELKRKPTSNRACISLVDTGAIRDSGDDALPSFLLLQAGFDRASDEALLITAYYRALEVSEFLPINLAEMCLIAQTISERIPSVSSLNLTVHAFRAHIVNGFRAHKRSLIDIVSVDEIQTWVQEDNVQKLSDLLIEKSRPETIIESTGLINLRIVLENEGWSPDIRAALDQAILVQSEVRTRRANGSHTSSITDCQTRLTAQLENVARLIRDR
;
A
#
# COMPACT_ATOMS: atom_id res chain seq x y z
N MET A 1 13.91 21.43 12.82
CA MET A 1 13.35 20.43 13.77
C MET A 1 14.24 19.20 13.70
N ALA A 2 14.60 18.62 14.85
CA ALA A 2 15.27 17.32 14.87
C ALA A 2 14.32 16.25 14.31
N PRO A 3 14.82 15.21 13.62
CA PRO A 3 13.98 14.12 13.15
C PRO A 3 13.28 13.43 14.33
N ALA A 4 12.02 13.06 14.15
CA ALA A 4 11.33 12.26 15.16
C ALA A 4 11.92 10.84 15.15
N THR A 5 12.56 10.46 16.24
CA THR A 5 13.21 9.14 16.38
C THR A 5 12.41 8.27 17.33
N ILE A 6 11.99 7.10 16.86
CA ILE A 6 11.28 6.07 17.62
C ILE A 6 12.19 4.85 17.72
N VAL A 7 12.32 4.30 18.93
CA VAL A 7 12.94 3.00 19.16
C VAL A 7 11.88 2.07 19.73
N ALA A 8 11.70 0.91 19.11
CA ALA A 8 10.68 -0.06 19.49
C ALA A 8 11.28 -1.45 19.74
N SER A 9 10.65 -2.20 20.64
CA SER A 9 11.07 -3.56 21.03
C SER A 9 10.43 -4.67 20.19
N SER A 10 9.45 -4.35 19.35
CA SER A 10 8.75 -5.31 18.50
C SER A 10 8.08 -4.59 17.31
N PRO A 11 7.70 -5.32 16.24
CA PRO A 11 6.96 -4.73 15.11
C PRO A 11 5.61 -4.14 15.53
N GLY A 12 4.89 -4.80 16.44
CA GLY A 12 3.61 -4.29 16.95
C GLY A 12 3.76 -3.01 17.76
N ALA A 13 4.77 -2.95 18.64
CA ALA A 13 5.08 -1.72 19.38
C ALA A 13 5.53 -0.59 18.44
N ALA A 14 6.33 -0.90 17.41
CA ALA A 14 6.75 0.06 16.40
C ALA A 14 5.56 0.69 15.68
N ALA A 15 4.64 -0.13 15.18
CA ALA A 15 3.44 0.34 14.50
C ALA A 15 2.55 1.20 15.42
N ALA A 16 2.34 0.79 16.67
CA ALA A 16 1.54 1.54 17.63
C ALA A 16 2.14 2.91 17.96
N LEU A 17 3.45 2.98 18.23
CA LEU A 17 4.15 4.23 18.56
C LEU A 17 4.13 5.22 17.39
N VAL A 18 4.39 4.75 16.17
CA VAL A 18 4.35 5.62 14.98
C VAL A 18 2.93 6.11 14.70
N LYS A 19 1.92 5.25 14.88
CA LYS A 19 0.51 5.62 14.73
C LYS A 19 0.09 6.68 15.75
N ASP A 20 0.49 6.52 17.02
CA ASP A 20 0.23 7.52 18.07
C ASP A 20 0.90 8.85 17.73
N LEU A 21 2.16 8.81 17.27
CA LEU A 21 2.88 10.02 16.87
C LEU A 21 2.16 10.77 15.72
N CYS A 22 1.65 10.04 14.73
CA CYS A 22 0.94 10.62 13.59
C CYS A 22 -0.53 11.00 13.89
N SER A 23 -1.05 10.71 15.09
CA SER A 23 -2.43 11.05 15.47
C SER A 23 -2.68 12.55 15.53
N ASN A 24 -1.63 13.33 15.78
CA ASN A 24 -1.68 14.79 15.87
C ASN A 24 -1.33 15.50 14.55
N GLY A 25 -1.11 14.75 13.47
CA GLY A 25 -0.72 15.28 12.17
C GLY A 25 0.42 14.50 11.52
N GLU A 26 0.87 14.99 10.38
CA GLU A 26 1.98 14.38 9.66
C GLU A 26 3.33 14.59 10.36
N VAL A 27 4.21 13.60 10.25
CA VAL A 27 5.56 13.62 10.80
C VAL A 27 6.56 13.63 9.66
N MET A 28 7.38 14.68 9.58
CA MET A 28 8.44 14.80 8.58
C MET A 28 9.74 14.18 9.09
N ASN A 29 10.47 13.50 8.20
CA ASN A 29 11.75 12.85 8.48
C ASN A 29 11.70 11.91 9.69
N LEU A 30 10.71 11.02 9.72
CA LEU A 30 10.58 9.97 10.73
C LEU A 30 11.76 8.99 10.62
N VAL A 31 12.32 8.63 11.77
CA VAL A 31 13.26 7.52 11.93
C VAL A 31 12.66 6.53 12.93
N LEU A 32 12.41 5.30 12.48
CA LEU A 32 11.97 4.20 13.33
C LEU A 32 13.06 3.13 13.37
N SER A 33 13.49 2.73 14.55
CA SER A 33 14.44 1.63 14.73
C SER A 33 13.85 0.54 15.63
N MET A 34 14.13 -0.72 15.31
CA MET A 34 13.78 -1.86 16.15
C MET A 34 14.83 -2.96 16.05
N THR A 35 15.03 -3.66 17.16
CA THR A 35 15.89 -4.85 17.25
C THR A 35 15.04 -6.03 17.68
N VAL A 36 15.15 -7.14 16.96
CA VAL A 36 14.34 -8.33 17.18
C VAL A 36 15.14 -9.61 16.91
N ALA A 37 14.81 -10.69 17.62
CA ALA A 37 15.42 -12.00 17.39
C ALA A 37 14.79 -12.71 16.17
N LEU A 38 15.58 -13.53 15.48
CA LEU A 38 15.13 -14.40 14.38
C LEU A 38 15.15 -15.88 14.84
N PRO A 39 14.21 -16.72 14.36
CA PRO A 39 13.14 -16.41 13.42
C PRO A 39 11.96 -15.64 14.05
N ILE A 40 11.42 -14.66 13.33
CA ILE A 40 10.38 -13.75 13.88
C ILE A 40 8.98 -13.94 13.29
N LEU A 41 8.83 -14.64 12.16
CA LEU A 41 7.54 -14.69 11.45
C LEU A 41 6.41 -15.40 12.22
N ASN A 42 6.72 -16.02 13.36
CA ASN A 42 5.72 -16.59 14.26
C ASN A 42 5.03 -15.57 15.17
N ASP A 43 5.54 -14.33 15.22
CA ASP A 43 4.96 -13.22 15.98
C ASP A 43 3.47 -12.99 15.61
N PRO A 44 2.57 -12.88 16.60
CA PRO A 44 1.13 -12.73 16.34
C PRO A 44 0.77 -11.49 15.52
N PHE A 45 1.47 -10.37 15.73
CA PHE A 45 1.23 -9.15 14.98
C PHE A 45 1.64 -9.35 13.51
N LEU A 46 2.82 -9.93 13.27
CA LEU A 46 3.27 -10.21 11.89
C LEU A 46 2.33 -11.16 11.15
N LYS A 47 1.85 -12.23 11.80
CA LYS A 47 0.97 -13.23 11.18
C LYS A 47 -0.25 -12.64 10.49
N VAL A 48 -0.85 -11.60 11.07
CA VAL A 48 -2.02 -10.92 10.50
C VAL A 48 -1.68 -10.22 9.17
N HIS A 49 -0.44 -9.77 9.01
CA HIS A 49 0.01 -8.99 7.85
C HIS A 49 0.84 -9.79 6.83
N LEU A 50 1.26 -11.02 7.16
CA LEU A 50 2.13 -11.84 6.29
C LEU A 50 1.56 -12.09 4.90
N LYS A 51 0.25 -12.30 4.77
CA LYS A 51 -0.36 -12.49 3.44
C LYS A 51 -0.16 -11.23 2.58
N ALA A 52 -0.48 -10.06 3.12
CA ALA A 52 -0.30 -8.80 2.41
C ALA A 52 1.17 -8.54 2.09
N ALA A 53 2.08 -8.80 3.03
CA ALA A 53 3.52 -8.66 2.79
C ALA A 53 4.00 -9.54 1.63
N ARG A 54 3.52 -10.79 1.52
CA ARG A 54 3.81 -11.67 0.38
C ARG A 54 3.22 -11.17 -0.93
N ASP A 55 1.98 -10.68 -0.89
CA ASP A 55 1.33 -10.08 -2.08
C ASP A 55 2.14 -8.87 -2.58
N TRP A 56 2.71 -8.07 -1.68
CA TRP A 56 3.58 -6.94 -2.02
C TRP A 56 4.97 -7.34 -2.51
N GLN A 57 5.55 -8.44 -2.02
CA GLN A 57 6.84 -8.96 -2.51
C GLN A 57 6.73 -9.84 -3.77
N ALA A 58 5.51 -10.13 -4.24
CA ALA A 58 5.31 -10.97 -5.42
C ALA A 58 5.93 -10.32 -6.66
N GLU A 59 6.75 -11.07 -7.40
CA GLU A 59 7.33 -10.61 -8.67
C GLU A 59 6.26 -10.32 -9.72
N LYS A 60 5.20 -11.16 -9.76
CA LYS A 60 4.01 -10.90 -10.55
C LYS A 60 2.95 -10.22 -9.68
N ARG A 61 2.57 -9.02 -10.07
CA ARG A 61 1.51 -8.24 -9.40
C ARG A 61 0.22 -9.04 -9.21
N PRO A 62 -0.26 -9.18 -7.98
CA PRO A 62 -1.60 -9.69 -7.72
C PRO A 62 -2.68 -8.78 -8.36
N PRO A 63 -3.78 -9.33 -8.92
CA PRO A 63 -4.81 -8.53 -9.62
C PRO A 63 -5.41 -7.38 -8.80
N GLY A 64 -5.47 -7.54 -7.47
CA GLY A 64 -6.01 -6.54 -6.56
C GLY A 64 -5.07 -5.38 -6.21
N LEU A 65 -3.84 -5.38 -6.72
CA LEU A 65 -2.86 -4.31 -6.51
C LEU A 65 -2.57 -3.56 -7.82
N HIS A 66 -2.36 -2.25 -7.71
CA HIS A 66 -1.88 -1.44 -8.83
C HIS A 66 -0.38 -1.60 -9.08
N ILE A 67 0.39 -1.91 -8.03
CA ILE A 67 1.80 -2.26 -8.08
C ILE A 67 2.11 -3.24 -6.95
N SER A 68 3.17 -4.02 -7.12
CA SER A 68 3.84 -4.75 -6.04
C SER A 68 5.27 -4.22 -5.89
N HIS A 69 5.87 -4.33 -4.70
CA HIS A 69 7.30 -4.04 -4.54
C HIS A 69 8.15 -5.07 -5.29
N GLY A 70 7.70 -6.32 -5.36
CA GLY A 70 8.39 -7.40 -6.07
C GLY A 70 8.67 -7.09 -7.53
N GLU A 71 7.72 -6.50 -8.27
CA GLU A 71 7.92 -6.04 -9.66
C GLU A 71 9.13 -5.10 -9.82
N TYR A 72 9.38 -4.23 -8.83
CA TYR A 72 10.47 -3.27 -8.87
C TYR A 72 11.76 -3.87 -8.32
N MET A 73 11.67 -4.60 -7.20
CA MET A 73 12.81 -5.30 -6.60
C MET A 73 13.42 -6.28 -7.58
N HIS A 74 12.61 -7.00 -8.36
CA HIS A 74 13.09 -8.12 -9.19
C HIS A 74 13.29 -7.78 -10.68
N LYS A 75 13.15 -6.50 -11.05
CA LYS A 75 13.27 -6.01 -12.44
C LYS A 75 14.55 -6.46 -13.15
N TYR A 76 15.65 -6.61 -12.41
CA TYR A 76 16.97 -6.99 -12.94
C TYR A 76 17.46 -8.34 -12.40
N GLY A 77 16.54 -9.21 -11.96
CA GLY A 77 16.82 -10.51 -11.33
C GLY A 77 16.46 -10.53 -9.85
N ASN A 78 16.68 -11.67 -9.18
CA ASN A 78 16.29 -11.82 -7.79
C ASN A 78 17.18 -10.98 -6.85
N SER A 79 16.70 -9.80 -6.47
CA SER A 79 17.42 -8.88 -5.58
C SER A 79 17.69 -9.43 -4.18
N ILE A 80 16.87 -10.34 -3.64
CA ILE A 80 17.18 -10.97 -2.34
C ILE A 80 18.37 -11.92 -2.50
N ASP A 81 18.44 -12.66 -3.61
CA ASP A 81 19.62 -13.49 -3.93
C ASP A 81 20.87 -12.62 -4.03
N TYR A 82 20.78 -11.47 -4.73
CA TYR A 82 21.88 -10.52 -4.81
C TYR A 82 22.38 -10.07 -3.44
N ILE A 83 21.46 -9.68 -2.53
CA ILE A 83 21.82 -9.28 -1.16
C ILE A 83 22.56 -10.42 -0.44
N VAL A 84 22.02 -11.64 -0.48
CA VAL A 84 22.63 -12.79 0.19
C VAL A 84 24.03 -13.07 -0.34
N GLU A 85 24.20 -13.10 -1.66
CA GLU A 85 25.50 -13.37 -2.28
C GLU A 85 26.51 -12.25 -1.99
N GLU A 86 26.08 -10.99 -2.01
CA GLU A 86 26.95 -9.86 -1.67
C GLU A 86 27.42 -9.92 -0.20
N LEU A 87 26.51 -10.22 0.74
CA LEU A 87 26.81 -10.37 2.16
C LEU A 87 27.75 -11.55 2.43
N LYS A 88 27.55 -12.70 1.77
CA LYS A 88 28.45 -13.86 1.88
C LYS A 88 29.84 -13.59 1.30
N ARG A 89 29.88 -12.98 0.11
CA ARG A 89 31.12 -12.73 -0.62
C ARG A 89 31.97 -11.64 0.05
N LYS A 90 31.32 -10.60 0.57
CA LYS A 90 31.99 -9.48 1.24
C LYS A 90 31.11 -8.94 2.38
N PRO A 91 31.21 -9.51 3.59
CA PRO A 91 30.41 -9.12 4.77
C PRO A 91 30.50 -7.62 5.14
N THR A 92 31.61 -6.97 4.79
CA THR A 92 31.84 -5.53 5.01
C THR A 92 31.46 -4.66 3.81
N SER A 93 30.70 -5.19 2.85
CA SER A 93 30.28 -4.44 1.67
C SER A 93 29.25 -3.39 2.01
N ASN A 94 29.42 -2.20 1.45
CA ASN A 94 28.43 -1.12 1.48
C ASN A 94 27.50 -1.15 0.25
N ARG A 95 27.47 -2.27 -0.49
CA ARG A 95 26.77 -2.40 -1.78
C ARG A 95 25.61 -3.39 -1.78
N ALA A 96 25.36 -4.08 -0.66
CA ALA A 96 24.18 -4.92 -0.53
C ALA A 96 22.94 -4.01 -0.43
N CYS A 97 22.46 -3.54 -1.58
CA CYS A 97 21.37 -2.58 -1.71
C CYS A 97 20.39 -3.00 -2.81
N ILE A 98 19.11 -2.65 -2.63
CA ILE A 98 18.04 -2.82 -3.60
C ILE A 98 17.39 -1.46 -3.82
N SER A 99 17.53 -0.90 -5.03
CA SER A 99 16.82 0.33 -5.43
C SER A 99 15.55 -0.06 -6.17
N LEU A 100 14.38 0.29 -5.63
CA LEU A 100 13.10 0.03 -6.28
C LEU A 100 12.78 1.10 -7.31
N VAL A 101 13.16 2.35 -7.02
CA VAL A 101 12.81 3.50 -7.83
C VAL A 101 14.09 4.22 -8.25
N ASP A 102 14.24 4.46 -9.55
CA ASP A 102 15.30 5.30 -10.11
C ASP A 102 14.78 6.69 -10.47
N THR A 103 15.68 7.64 -10.71
CA THR A 103 15.32 9.03 -11.05
C THR A 103 14.50 9.13 -12.35
N GLY A 104 14.71 8.21 -13.30
CA GLY A 104 13.93 8.16 -14.53
C GLY A 104 12.48 7.82 -14.23
N ALA A 105 12.24 6.80 -13.42
CA ALA A 105 10.91 6.41 -12.97
C ALA A 105 10.20 7.56 -12.24
N ILE A 106 10.90 8.35 -11.41
CA ILE A 106 10.30 9.52 -10.73
C ILE A 106 9.91 10.61 -11.72
N ARG A 107 10.81 10.93 -12.67
CA ARG A 107 10.58 12.01 -13.63
C ARG A 107 9.44 11.66 -14.59
N ASP A 108 9.37 10.41 -15.00
CA ASP A 108 8.50 9.96 -16.09
C ASP A 108 7.16 9.39 -15.56
N SER A 109 6.99 9.19 -14.24
CA SER A 109 5.76 8.58 -13.69
C SER A 109 4.53 9.48 -13.73
N GLY A 110 4.66 10.81 -13.69
CA GLY A 110 3.49 11.69 -13.50
C GLY A 110 2.66 11.25 -12.28
N ASP A 111 1.39 10.90 -12.50
CA ASP A 111 0.46 10.36 -11.49
C ASP A 111 0.34 8.83 -11.46
N ASP A 112 1.14 8.13 -12.27
CA ASP A 112 1.13 6.67 -12.27
C ASP A 112 1.60 6.12 -10.91
N ALA A 113 1.20 4.88 -10.64
CA ALA A 113 1.58 4.17 -9.44
C ALA A 113 3.10 4.12 -9.27
N LEU A 114 3.63 4.76 -8.23
CA LEU A 114 5.04 4.67 -7.88
C LEU A 114 5.21 4.23 -6.42
N PRO A 115 6.03 3.18 -6.14
CA PRO A 115 6.30 2.76 -4.78
C PRO A 115 6.72 3.93 -3.90
N SER A 116 6.22 3.93 -2.67
CA SER A 116 6.76 4.84 -1.67
C SER A 116 8.05 4.30 -1.05
N PHE A 117 8.26 2.99 -1.10
CA PHE A 117 9.51 2.32 -0.75
C PHE A 117 10.54 2.52 -1.86
N LEU A 118 11.66 3.17 -1.53
CA LEU A 118 12.67 3.60 -2.50
C LEU A 118 13.89 2.69 -2.55
N LEU A 119 14.44 2.39 -1.38
CA LEU A 119 15.74 1.77 -1.21
C LEU A 119 15.76 0.89 0.03
N LEU A 120 16.32 -0.30 -0.12
CA LEU A 120 16.75 -1.14 0.98
C LEU A 120 18.26 -1.26 0.95
N GLN A 121 18.90 -1.22 2.11
CA GLN A 121 20.29 -1.60 2.30
C GLN A 121 20.39 -2.62 3.42
N ALA A 122 21.21 -3.65 3.21
CA ALA A 122 21.52 -4.66 4.20
C ALA A 122 23.02 -4.67 4.52
N GLY A 123 23.38 -5.15 5.70
CA GLY A 123 24.76 -5.27 6.14
C GLY A 123 24.87 -6.01 7.46
N PHE A 124 26.09 -6.19 7.94
CA PHE A 124 26.37 -6.66 9.28
C PHE A 124 26.99 -5.56 10.13
N ASP A 125 26.92 -5.72 11.44
CA ASP A 125 27.79 -4.96 12.32
C ASP A 125 29.26 -5.36 12.07
N ARG A 126 30.19 -4.42 12.22
CA ARG A 126 31.62 -4.65 11.95
C ARG A 126 32.22 -5.76 12.83
N ALA A 127 31.61 -6.00 13.98
CA ALA A 127 32.11 -6.94 14.98
C ALA A 127 31.56 -8.37 14.81
N SER A 128 30.42 -8.55 14.14
CA SER A 128 29.73 -9.85 14.07
C SER A 128 28.72 -9.90 12.93
N ASP A 129 28.59 -11.07 12.30
CA ASP A 129 27.54 -11.38 11.32
C ASP A 129 26.25 -11.94 11.97
N GLU A 130 26.17 -11.97 13.30
CA GLU A 130 24.98 -12.40 14.04
C GLU A 130 23.81 -11.40 13.94
N ALA A 131 24.12 -10.12 13.77
CA ALA A 131 23.14 -9.04 13.67
C ALA A 131 23.04 -8.53 12.24
N LEU A 132 21.93 -8.85 11.57
CA LEU A 132 21.61 -8.30 10.26
C LEU A 132 21.07 -6.88 10.42
N LEU A 133 21.77 -5.91 9.85
CA LEU A 133 21.32 -4.53 9.75
C LEU A 133 20.51 -4.38 8.47
N ILE A 134 19.27 -3.89 8.55
CA ILE A 134 18.48 -3.47 7.39
C ILE A 134 18.09 -2.02 7.58
N THR A 135 18.33 -1.20 6.56
CA THR A 135 17.83 0.18 6.47
C THR A 135 16.91 0.31 5.26
N ALA A 136 15.68 0.75 5.48
CA ALA A 136 14.67 0.97 4.44
C ALA A 136 14.29 2.45 4.36
N TYR A 137 14.19 2.98 3.14
CA TYR A 137 13.87 4.39 2.88
C TYR A 137 12.53 4.52 2.16
N TYR A 138 11.67 5.40 2.68
CA TYR A 138 10.35 5.69 2.15
C TYR A 138 10.18 7.19 1.87
N ARG A 139 9.65 7.56 0.69
CA ARG A 139 9.26 8.96 0.41
C ARG A 139 7.97 9.37 1.12
N ALA A 140 7.08 8.41 1.36
CA ALA A 140 5.84 8.58 2.09
C ALA A 140 5.51 7.27 2.80
N LEU A 141 4.97 7.36 4.01
CA LEU A 141 4.61 6.20 4.81
C LEU A 141 3.22 6.43 5.39
N GLU A 142 2.26 5.63 4.95
CA GLU A 142 0.95 5.58 5.59
C GLU A 142 1.05 4.62 6.78
N VAL A 143 0.73 5.10 7.98
CA VAL A 143 1.12 4.39 9.21
C VAL A 143 0.01 3.53 9.80
N SER A 144 -1.25 3.75 9.43
CA SER A 144 -2.39 3.06 10.04
C SER A 144 -2.61 1.67 9.44
N GLU A 145 -2.47 1.51 8.13
CA GLU A 145 -2.71 0.28 7.39
C GLU A 145 -1.43 -0.25 6.74
N PHE A 146 -0.55 0.63 6.23
CA PHE A 146 0.58 0.20 5.39
C PHE A 146 1.87 -0.09 6.16
N LEU A 147 2.21 0.70 7.19
CA LEU A 147 3.38 0.43 8.02
C LEU A 147 3.40 -1.00 8.61
N PRO A 148 2.29 -1.55 9.16
CA PRO A 148 2.26 -2.95 9.59
C PRO A 148 2.65 -3.95 8.50
N ILE A 149 2.20 -3.70 7.26
CA ILE A 149 2.54 -4.53 6.09
C ILE A 149 4.03 -4.36 5.76
N ASN A 150 4.55 -3.13 5.74
CA ASN A 150 5.95 -2.87 5.45
C ASN A 150 6.89 -3.50 6.50
N LEU A 151 6.53 -3.46 7.78
CA LEU A 151 7.30 -4.14 8.84
C LEU A 151 7.31 -5.65 8.61
N ALA A 152 6.17 -6.24 8.24
CA ALA A 152 6.09 -7.65 7.89
C ALA A 152 6.91 -8.00 6.64
N GLU A 153 6.96 -7.14 5.63
CA GLU A 153 7.84 -7.29 4.47
C GLU A 153 9.32 -7.29 4.87
N MET A 154 9.75 -6.35 5.71
CA MET A 154 11.14 -6.27 6.16
C MET A 154 11.53 -7.50 6.98
N CYS A 155 10.65 -7.95 7.87
CA CYS A 155 10.85 -9.19 8.63
C CYS A 155 10.91 -10.43 7.72
N LEU A 156 10.10 -10.49 6.66
CA LEU A 156 10.13 -11.57 5.67
C LEU A 156 11.46 -11.60 4.90
N ILE A 157 11.97 -10.44 4.50
CA ILE A 157 13.29 -10.32 3.84
C ILE A 157 14.39 -10.79 4.79
N ALA A 158 14.39 -10.30 6.03
CA ALA A 158 15.38 -10.67 7.05
C ALA A 158 15.37 -12.18 7.35
N GLN A 159 14.18 -12.76 7.48
CA GLN A 159 14.01 -14.21 7.67
C GLN A 159 14.63 -14.98 6.49
N THR A 160 14.29 -14.60 5.25
CA THR A 160 14.82 -15.24 4.04
C THR A 160 16.35 -15.16 3.97
N ILE A 161 16.94 -14.04 4.40
CA ILE A 161 18.40 -13.89 4.49
C ILE A 161 18.97 -14.81 5.57
N SER A 162 18.37 -14.85 6.78
CA SER A 162 18.85 -15.68 7.89
C SER A 162 18.81 -17.19 7.61
N GLU A 163 17.83 -17.65 6.82
CA GLU A 163 17.74 -19.04 6.36
C GLU A 163 18.91 -19.44 5.46
N ARG A 164 19.56 -18.46 4.81
CA ARG A 164 20.69 -18.66 3.90
C ARG A 164 22.03 -18.26 4.51
N ILE A 165 22.03 -17.54 5.62
CA ILE A 165 23.22 -17.11 6.38
C ILE A 165 22.98 -17.50 7.85
N PRO A 166 23.32 -18.73 8.26
CA PRO A 166 22.89 -19.30 9.55
C PRO A 166 23.44 -18.62 10.80
N SER A 167 24.50 -17.81 10.69
CA SER A 167 25.02 -17.00 11.79
C SER A 167 24.05 -15.90 12.21
N VAL A 168 23.20 -15.42 11.29
CA VAL A 168 22.24 -14.35 11.55
C VAL A 168 21.16 -14.84 12.52
N SER A 169 21.15 -14.26 13.72
CA SER A 169 20.21 -14.59 14.80
C SER A 169 19.34 -13.41 15.22
N SER A 170 19.63 -12.20 14.74
CA SER A 170 18.87 -11.00 15.03
C SER A 170 18.79 -10.04 13.84
N LEU A 171 17.74 -9.21 13.85
CA LEU A 171 17.50 -8.14 12.90
C LEU A 171 17.52 -6.80 13.64
N ASN A 172 18.35 -5.88 13.17
CA ASN A 172 18.29 -4.45 13.47
C ASN A 172 17.69 -3.73 12.26
N LEU A 173 16.40 -3.42 12.33
CA LEU A 173 15.70 -2.69 11.28
C LEU A 173 15.70 -1.19 11.60
N THR A 174 16.06 -0.37 10.63
CA THR A 174 15.81 1.07 10.63
C THR A 174 14.98 1.47 9.41
N VAL A 175 13.92 2.24 9.65
CA VAL A 175 13.04 2.80 8.62
C VAL A 175 13.18 4.31 8.66
N HIS A 176 13.53 4.89 7.51
CA HIS A 176 13.47 6.32 7.27
C HIS A 176 12.25 6.63 6.42
N ALA A 177 11.39 7.54 6.87
CA ALA A 177 10.29 8.05 6.07
C ALA A 177 10.38 9.58 5.97
N PHE A 178 10.45 10.12 4.75
CA PHE A 178 10.46 11.57 4.54
C PHE A 178 9.17 12.21 5.07
N ARG A 179 8.04 11.52 4.89
CA ARG A 179 6.75 11.90 5.45
C ARG A 179 5.97 10.69 5.93
N ALA A 180 5.62 10.67 7.20
CA ALA A 180 4.70 9.69 7.79
C ALA A 180 3.36 10.36 8.09
N HIS A 181 2.26 9.68 7.79
CA HIS A 181 0.92 10.24 7.88
C HIS A 181 -0.14 9.16 8.11
N ILE A 182 -1.30 9.57 8.63
CA ILE A 182 -2.50 8.74 8.73
C ILE A 182 -3.52 9.22 7.70
N VAL A 183 -4.12 8.27 7.01
CA VAL A 183 -5.33 8.53 6.21
C VAL A 183 -6.39 7.51 6.63
N ASN A 184 -7.44 7.96 7.31
CA ASN A 184 -8.48 7.08 7.82
C ASN A 184 -9.22 6.38 6.67
N GLY A 185 -9.35 5.05 6.76
CA GLY A 185 -10.03 4.23 5.76
C GLY A 185 -9.30 4.12 4.42
N PHE A 186 -8.02 4.50 4.36
CA PHE A 186 -7.23 4.53 3.13
C PHE A 186 -6.92 3.15 2.56
N ARG A 187 -7.08 3.02 1.25
CA ARG A 187 -6.72 1.82 0.50
C ARG A 187 -5.49 2.07 -0.34
N ALA A 188 -4.33 1.97 0.30
CA ALA A 188 -3.03 2.17 -0.35
C ALA A 188 -2.84 1.19 -1.51
N HIS A 189 -2.84 1.69 -2.75
CA HIS A 189 -2.58 0.93 -4.00
C HIS A 189 -3.40 -0.35 -4.20
N LYS A 190 -4.49 -0.53 -3.46
CA LYS A 190 -5.46 -1.60 -3.68
C LYS A 190 -6.50 -1.11 -4.66
N ARG A 191 -6.82 -1.95 -5.64
CA ARG A 191 -7.94 -1.71 -6.56
C ARG A 191 -9.24 -1.98 -5.81
N SER A 192 -10.28 -1.21 -6.10
CA SER A 192 -11.63 -1.57 -5.66
C SER A 192 -12.13 -2.78 -6.43
N LEU A 193 -12.91 -3.63 -5.76
CA LEU A 193 -13.42 -4.86 -6.37
C LEU A 193 -14.23 -4.57 -7.64
N ILE A 194 -15.00 -3.47 -7.64
CA ILE A 194 -15.79 -3.04 -8.80
C ILE A 194 -14.93 -2.74 -10.06
N ASP A 195 -13.66 -2.38 -9.88
CA ASP A 195 -12.75 -2.05 -11.00
C ASP A 195 -11.96 -3.26 -11.54
N ILE A 196 -12.07 -4.42 -10.87
CA ILE A 196 -11.36 -5.64 -11.25
C ILE A 196 -12.29 -6.79 -11.67
N VAL A 197 -13.58 -6.70 -11.33
CA VAL A 197 -14.60 -7.66 -11.80
C VAL A 197 -14.95 -7.40 -13.26
N SER A 198 -15.34 -8.45 -13.96
CA SER A 198 -15.77 -8.37 -15.36
C SER A 198 -17.13 -7.69 -15.50
N VAL A 199 -17.42 -7.17 -16.69
CA VAL A 199 -18.76 -6.63 -17.02
C VAL A 199 -19.83 -7.71 -16.89
N ASP A 200 -19.52 -8.95 -17.27
CA ASP A 200 -20.44 -10.09 -17.20
C ASP A 200 -20.82 -10.44 -15.75
N GLU A 201 -19.85 -10.35 -14.82
CA GLU A 201 -20.14 -10.52 -13.39
C GLU A 201 -21.04 -9.40 -12.85
N ILE A 202 -20.76 -8.15 -13.24
CA ILE A 202 -21.62 -7.00 -12.87
C ILE A 202 -23.02 -7.22 -13.43
N GLN A 203 -23.15 -7.61 -14.70
CA GLN A 203 -24.42 -7.91 -15.35
C GLN A 203 -25.18 -9.01 -14.63
N THR A 204 -24.49 -10.09 -14.26
CA THR A 204 -25.08 -11.19 -13.48
C THR A 204 -25.69 -10.67 -12.18
N TRP A 205 -24.95 -9.87 -11.40
CA TRP A 205 -25.48 -9.32 -10.14
C TRP A 205 -26.63 -8.34 -10.32
N VAL A 206 -26.65 -7.59 -11.42
CA VAL A 206 -27.76 -6.68 -11.75
C VAL A 206 -29.01 -7.47 -12.18
N GLN A 207 -28.86 -8.53 -12.96
CA GLN A 207 -29.97 -9.39 -13.38
C GLN A 207 -30.56 -10.22 -12.24
N GLU A 208 -29.71 -10.66 -11.32
CA GLU A 208 -30.10 -11.38 -10.10
C GLU A 208 -30.66 -10.45 -9.01
N ASP A 209 -30.73 -9.14 -9.26
CA ASP A 209 -31.12 -8.11 -8.29
C ASP A 209 -30.35 -8.25 -6.95
N ASN A 210 -29.05 -8.55 -7.05
CA ASN A 210 -28.18 -8.72 -5.90
C ASN A 210 -27.76 -7.36 -5.31
N VAL A 211 -28.75 -6.63 -4.80
CA VAL A 211 -28.63 -5.27 -4.28
C VAL A 211 -27.60 -5.16 -3.17
N GLN A 212 -27.44 -6.21 -2.35
CA GLN A 212 -26.45 -6.24 -1.28
C GLN A 212 -25.03 -6.23 -1.85
N LYS A 213 -24.73 -7.11 -2.83
CA LYS A 213 -23.42 -7.16 -3.46
C LYS A 213 -23.07 -5.85 -4.16
N LEU A 214 -24.02 -5.29 -4.92
CA LEU A 214 -23.84 -4.03 -5.62
C LEU A 214 -23.61 -2.85 -4.67
N SER A 215 -24.38 -2.79 -3.58
CA SER A 215 -24.18 -1.80 -2.51
C SER A 215 -22.80 -1.94 -1.88
N ASP A 216 -22.37 -3.16 -1.53
CA ASP A 216 -21.08 -3.39 -0.90
C ASP A 216 -19.92 -2.94 -1.80
N LEU A 217 -20.01 -3.19 -3.11
CA LEU A 217 -19.01 -2.72 -4.08
C LEU A 217 -18.89 -1.18 -4.11
N LEU A 218 -20.02 -0.47 -4.04
CA LEU A 218 -20.05 0.99 -4.01
C LEU A 218 -19.52 1.56 -2.70
N ILE A 219 -19.89 0.97 -1.56
CA ILE A 219 -19.36 1.34 -0.25
C ILE A 219 -17.85 1.09 -0.18
N GLU A 220 -17.39 -0.04 -0.73
CA GLU A 220 -15.97 -0.35 -0.83
C GLU A 220 -15.22 0.68 -1.69
N LYS A 221 -15.81 1.07 -2.83
CA LYS A 221 -15.29 2.08 -3.77
C LYS A 221 -15.32 3.51 -3.23
N SER A 222 -16.20 3.78 -2.26
CA SER A 222 -16.34 5.10 -1.63
C SER A 222 -15.11 5.51 -0.80
N ARG A 223 -14.27 4.53 -0.42
CA ARG A 223 -13.09 4.75 0.41
C ARG A 223 -11.99 5.48 -0.37
N PRO A 224 -11.16 6.31 0.28
CA PRO A 224 -10.03 6.96 -0.38
C PRO A 224 -9.01 5.96 -0.92
N GLU A 225 -8.75 6.01 -2.23
CA GLU A 225 -7.72 5.21 -2.91
C GLU A 225 -6.51 6.06 -3.24
N THR A 226 -5.34 5.47 -3.53
CA THR A 226 -4.20 6.22 -4.10
C THR A 226 -4.40 6.54 -5.58
N ILE A 227 -4.98 5.59 -6.31
CA ILE A 227 -5.16 5.65 -7.77
C ILE A 227 -6.65 5.57 -8.05
N ILE A 228 -7.13 6.45 -8.92
CA ILE A 228 -8.56 6.60 -9.20
C ILE A 228 -8.87 5.98 -10.55
N GLU A 229 -9.48 4.79 -10.51
CA GLU A 229 -10.05 4.11 -11.67
C GLU A 229 -11.58 4.31 -11.69
N SER A 230 -12.12 4.55 -12.89
CA SER A 230 -13.56 4.77 -13.11
C SER A 230 -14.23 3.63 -13.89
N THR A 231 -13.46 2.67 -14.39
CA THR A 231 -13.95 1.61 -15.28
C THR A 231 -15.09 0.81 -14.64
N GLY A 232 -14.99 0.47 -13.35
CA GLY A 232 -16.03 -0.28 -12.66
C GLY A 232 -17.37 0.46 -12.57
N LEU A 233 -17.33 1.75 -12.24
CA LEU A 233 -18.55 2.58 -12.15
C LEU A 233 -19.18 2.81 -13.53
N ILE A 234 -18.36 3.00 -14.57
CA ILE A 234 -18.82 3.14 -15.95
C ILE A 234 -19.52 1.84 -16.42
N ASN A 235 -18.90 0.69 -16.16
CA ASN A 235 -19.47 -0.61 -16.49
C ASN A 235 -20.81 -0.84 -15.77
N LEU A 236 -20.87 -0.56 -14.46
CA LEU A 236 -22.11 -0.62 -13.70
C LEU A 236 -23.19 0.28 -14.31
N ARG A 237 -22.85 1.53 -14.65
CA ARG A 237 -23.80 2.46 -15.27
C ARG A 237 -24.39 1.93 -16.58
N ILE A 238 -23.55 1.36 -17.46
CA ILE A 238 -23.99 0.77 -18.74
C ILE A 238 -24.94 -0.40 -18.49
N VAL A 239 -24.59 -1.30 -17.57
CA VAL A 239 -25.40 -2.46 -17.22
C VAL A 239 -26.75 -2.03 -16.63
N LEU A 240 -26.76 -1.08 -15.70
CA LEU A 240 -28.01 -0.55 -15.12
C LEU A 240 -28.94 0.06 -16.17
N GLU A 241 -28.38 0.71 -17.20
CA GLU A 241 -29.16 1.23 -18.33
C GLU A 241 -29.76 0.10 -19.18
N ASN A 242 -28.96 -0.91 -19.54
CA ASN A 242 -29.41 -2.04 -20.35
C ASN A 242 -30.49 -2.87 -19.66
N GLU A 243 -30.39 -3.04 -18.34
CA GLU A 243 -31.33 -3.81 -17.53
C GLU A 243 -32.52 -2.96 -17.04
N GLY A 244 -32.64 -1.71 -17.52
CA GLY A 244 -33.81 -0.86 -17.26
C GLY A 244 -33.99 -0.43 -15.80
N TRP A 245 -32.90 -0.29 -15.04
CA TRP A 245 -32.95 0.18 -13.66
C TRP A 245 -33.37 1.66 -13.57
N SER A 246 -33.86 2.07 -12.39
CA SER A 246 -34.45 3.39 -12.14
C SER A 246 -33.58 4.54 -12.67
N PRO A 247 -34.16 5.52 -13.39
CA PRO A 247 -33.45 6.72 -13.82
C PRO A 247 -32.74 7.46 -12.67
N ASP A 248 -33.31 7.43 -11.45
CA ASP A 248 -32.74 8.11 -10.29
C ASP A 248 -31.42 7.47 -9.83
N ILE A 249 -31.35 6.13 -9.84
CA ILE A 249 -30.12 5.40 -9.53
C ILE A 249 -29.04 5.73 -10.56
N ARG A 250 -29.41 5.73 -11.85
CA ARG A 250 -28.48 6.03 -12.94
C ARG A 250 -27.97 7.47 -12.88
N ALA A 251 -28.85 8.43 -12.64
CA ALA A 251 -28.47 9.83 -12.47
C ALA A 251 -27.54 10.06 -11.28
N ALA A 252 -27.80 9.39 -10.14
CA ALA A 252 -26.92 9.46 -8.98
C ALA A 252 -25.53 8.86 -9.28
N LEU A 253 -25.47 7.76 -10.03
CA LEU A 253 -24.20 7.15 -10.44
C LEU A 253 -23.43 8.03 -11.43
N ASP A 254 -24.10 8.68 -12.37
CA ASP A 254 -23.49 9.66 -13.29
C ASP A 254 -22.85 10.83 -12.51
N GLN A 255 -23.51 11.32 -11.46
CA GLN A 255 -22.93 12.34 -10.58
C GLN A 255 -21.70 11.81 -9.82
N ALA A 256 -21.74 10.58 -9.32
CA ALA A 256 -20.58 9.98 -8.66
C ALA A 256 -19.37 9.84 -9.61
N ILE A 257 -19.59 9.41 -10.85
CA ILE A 257 -18.54 9.31 -11.88
C ILE A 257 -17.95 10.70 -12.21
N LEU A 258 -18.79 11.73 -12.31
CA LEU A 258 -18.33 13.10 -12.56
C LEU A 258 -17.47 13.63 -11.41
N VAL A 259 -17.90 13.44 -10.15
CA VAL A 259 -17.10 13.84 -8.98
C VAL A 259 -15.81 13.02 -8.92
N GLN A 260 -15.83 11.74 -9.27
CA GLN A 260 -14.62 10.92 -9.30
C GLN A 260 -13.59 11.44 -10.33
N SER A 261 -14.06 11.85 -11.51
CA SER A 261 -13.23 12.48 -12.53
C SER A 261 -12.61 13.79 -12.00
N GLU A 262 -13.39 14.58 -11.26
CA GLU A 262 -12.90 15.80 -10.59
C GLU A 262 -11.79 15.49 -9.57
N VAL A 263 -11.94 14.45 -8.74
CA VAL A 263 -10.88 14.04 -7.79
C VAL A 263 -9.62 13.64 -8.56
N ARG A 264 -9.75 12.88 -9.66
CA ARG A 264 -8.62 12.45 -10.50
C ARG A 264 -7.86 13.67 -11.07
N THR A 265 -8.58 14.63 -11.66
CA THR A 265 -7.99 15.86 -12.20
C THR A 265 -7.33 16.71 -11.12
N ARG A 266 -7.93 16.81 -9.93
CA ARG A 266 -7.34 17.59 -8.83
C ARG A 266 -6.04 16.96 -8.31
N ARG A 267 -6.01 15.63 -8.18
CA ARG A 267 -4.81 14.90 -7.74
C ARG A 267 -3.63 15.04 -8.71
N ALA A 268 -3.93 15.14 -10.01
CA ALA A 268 -2.92 15.39 -11.01
C ALA A 268 -2.21 16.73 -10.88
N ASN A 269 -2.84 17.69 -10.21
CA ASN A 269 -2.32 19.05 -10.04
C ASN A 269 -1.78 19.31 -8.63
N GLY A 270 -1.83 18.32 -7.74
CA GLY A 270 -1.32 18.43 -6.37
C GLY A 270 -1.78 17.26 -5.50
N SER A 271 -1.01 16.93 -4.47
CA SER A 271 -1.28 15.70 -3.70
C SER A 271 -1.97 15.95 -2.34
N HIS A 272 -1.95 17.18 -1.81
CA HIS A 272 -2.34 17.46 -0.41
C HIS A 272 -3.06 18.81 -0.20
N THR A 273 -3.98 19.17 -1.09
CA THR A 273 -4.83 20.37 -0.90
C THR A 273 -6.13 20.00 -0.17
N SER A 274 -6.64 20.91 0.67
CA SER A 274 -7.99 20.77 1.27
C SER A 274 -9.07 20.52 0.21
N SER A 275 -8.88 21.10 -0.97
CA SER A 275 -9.74 20.92 -2.14
C SER A 275 -9.83 19.46 -2.64
N ILE A 276 -8.82 18.61 -2.40
CA ILE A 276 -8.88 17.17 -2.72
C ILE A 276 -9.68 16.44 -1.64
N THR A 277 -9.46 16.78 -0.36
CA THR A 277 -10.21 16.20 0.77
C THR A 277 -11.71 16.48 0.65
N ASP A 278 -12.08 17.71 0.30
CA ASP A 278 -13.48 18.09 0.11
C ASP A 278 -14.11 17.33 -1.06
N CYS A 279 -13.38 17.20 -2.17
CA CYS A 279 -13.83 16.47 -3.35
C CYS A 279 -13.97 14.96 -3.07
N GLN A 280 -13.03 14.38 -2.32
CA GLN A 280 -13.10 12.98 -1.87
C GLN A 280 -14.30 12.75 -0.95
N THR A 281 -14.56 13.66 -0.01
CA THR A 281 -15.72 13.58 0.89
C THR A 281 -17.04 13.62 0.10
N ARG A 282 -17.12 14.50 -0.91
CA ARG A 282 -18.25 14.54 -1.85
C ARG A 282 -18.40 13.22 -2.61
N LEU A 283 -17.31 12.65 -3.12
CA LEU A 283 -17.34 11.37 -3.82
C LEU A 283 -17.88 10.24 -2.92
N THR A 284 -17.37 10.15 -1.69
CA THR A 284 -17.84 9.18 -0.70
C THR A 284 -19.34 9.29 -0.49
N ALA A 285 -19.83 10.50 -0.22
CA ALA A 285 -21.26 10.74 -0.01
C ALA A 285 -22.12 10.38 -1.24
N GLN A 286 -21.63 10.64 -2.46
CA GLN A 286 -22.35 10.27 -3.69
C GLN A 286 -22.44 8.76 -3.85
N LEU A 287 -21.32 8.04 -3.66
CA LEU A 287 -21.32 6.57 -3.79
C LEU A 287 -22.16 5.89 -2.71
N GLU A 288 -22.14 6.41 -1.47
CA GLU A 288 -23.02 5.94 -0.40
C GLU A 288 -24.50 6.19 -0.71
N ASN A 289 -24.83 7.33 -1.33
CA ASN A 289 -26.19 7.61 -1.77
C ASN A 289 -26.65 6.65 -2.88
N VAL A 290 -25.80 6.36 -3.88
CA VAL A 290 -26.11 5.35 -4.91
C VAL A 290 -26.34 3.97 -4.26
N ALA A 291 -25.46 3.56 -3.34
CA ALA A 291 -25.59 2.30 -2.62
C ALA A 291 -26.90 2.20 -1.81
N ARG A 292 -27.34 3.32 -1.21
CA ARG A 292 -28.65 3.41 -0.55
C ARG A 292 -29.79 3.28 -1.56
N LEU A 293 -29.77 4.02 -2.66
CA LEU A 293 -30.83 3.96 -3.69
C LEU A 293 -30.96 2.57 -4.32
N ILE A 294 -29.86 1.84 -4.48
CA ILE A 294 -29.87 0.44 -4.94
C ILE A 294 -30.55 -0.49 -3.92
N ARG A 295 -30.32 -0.28 -2.62
CA ARG A 295 -30.93 -1.09 -1.55
C ARG A 295 -32.42 -0.79 -1.33
N ASP A 296 -32.83 0.44 -1.62
CA ASP A 296 -34.21 0.92 -1.44
C ASP A 296 -35.11 0.64 -2.67
N ARG A 297 -34.58 -0.01 -3.71
CA ARG A 297 -35.31 -0.40 -4.93
C ARG A 297 -36.31 -1.52 -4.65
#